data_AF-R7UMJ3-F1
#
_entry.id   AF-R7UMJ3-F1
#
_cell.length_a   1.000
_cell.length_b   1.000
_cell.length_c   1.000
_cell.angle_alpha   90.00
_cell.angle_beta   90.00
_cell.angle_gamma   90.00
#
_symmetry.space_group_name_H-M   'P 1'
#
loop_
_entity.id
_entity.type
_entity.pdbx_description
1 polymer ?
#
loop_
_entity_poly.entity_id
_entity_poly.type
_entity_poly.pdbx_seq_one_letter_code
_entity_poly.pdbx_strand_id
1 'polypeptide(L)'
;DPKTWQETYALNIRKSHALQEDMHANADDEDHVTAHLTQLNAIHSRLQKLEKQHSVSTRWAVNDAQYLRWIQEVDSKLKATTLNRMLVFARERQFLLSLKEKYANGQSIATRIANQIKQVTMKLKKNLKALNTIGGVTITEKEALNPVSPIYLVSVLNQDCVLPSCIQRQGSELWNRCCRMHEEIHIIKEEMTNVSLHYLKEHNTAKMAFNHLTETGQSSSSVLMFEHMYSIERRYRYLSEIFGWCVKVPPMEYYCSIAPSENLLDGAVEDDCDDELYNEEEESDESDNEMY
;
A
#
# COMPACT_ATOMS: atom_id res chain seq x y z
N ASP A 1 26.06 0.79 11.08
CA ASP A 1 27.38 1.44 10.96
C ASP A 1 28.23 1.30 12.21
N PRO A 2 29.53 1.03 12.04
CA PRO A 2 30.49 1.10 13.13
C PRO A 2 30.56 2.54 13.67
N LYS A 3 30.48 2.69 14.99
CA LYS A 3 30.58 4.01 15.63
C LYS A 3 31.95 4.61 15.38
N THR A 4 32.00 5.90 15.06
CA THR A 4 33.28 6.59 14.93
C THR A 4 33.94 6.70 16.31
N TRP A 5 35.27 6.87 16.32
CA TRP A 5 35.98 7.06 17.59
C TRP A 5 35.53 8.36 18.27
N GLN A 6 35.16 9.39 17.50
CA GLN A 6 34.63 10.67 18.01
C GLN A 6 33.28 10.51 18.70
N GLU A 7 32.36 9.72 18.13
CA GLU A 7 31.08 9.40 18.77
C GLU A 7 31.29 8.65 20.09
N THR A 8 32.20 7.68 20.08
CA THR A 8 32.55 6.89 21.26
C THR A 8 33.20 7.77 22.34
N TYR A 9 34.05 8.71 21.93
CA TYR A 9 34.71 9.67 22.80
C TYR A 9 33.71 10.63 23.45
N ALA A 10 32.85 11.26 22.65
CA ALA A 10 31.79 12.16 23.13
C ALA A 10 30.82 11.45 24.09
N LEU A 11 30.42 10.22 23.78
CA LEU A 11 29.59 9.39 24.66
C LEU A 11 30.26 9.10 26.01
N ASN A 12 31.56 8.81 26.02
CA ASN A 12 32.30 8.56 27.25
C ASN A 12 32.43 9.83 28.10
N ILE A 13 32.61 11.01 27.49
CA ILE A 13 32.59 12.29 28.20
C ILE A 13 31.21 12.53 28.84
N ARG A 14 30.12 12.36 28.08
CA ARG A 14 28.76 12.50 28.60
C ARG A 14 28.48 11.56 29.78
N LYS A 15 28.91 10.30 29.67
CA LYS A 15 28.77 9.32 30.77
C LYS A 15 29.59 9.70 31.99
N SER A 16 30.80 10.22 31.81
CA SER A 16 31.63 10.70 32.91
C SER A 16 30.94 11.82 33.68
N HIS A 17 30.38 12.81 32.98
CA HIS A 17 29.65 13.92 33.61
C HIS A 17 28.39 13.44 34.33
N ALA A 18 27.59 12.57 33.70
CA ALA A 18 26.39 12.02 34.34
C ALA A 18 26.70 11.23 35.62
N LEU A 19 27.78 10.43 35.63
CA LEU A 19 28.22 9.71 36.82
C LEU A 19 28.71 10.65 37.92
N GLN A 20 29.40 11.74 37.56
CA GLN A 20 29.84 12.75 38.53
C GLN A 20 28.64 13.45 39.17
N GLU A 21 27.67 13.88 38.37
CA GLU A 21 26.43 14.49 38.87
C GLU A 21 25.66 13.54 39.80
N ASP A 22 25.54 12.27 39.44
CA ASP A 22 24.83 11.27 40.25
C ASP A 22 25.57 10.89 41.53
N MET A 23 26.91 10.85 41.50
CA MET A 23 27.74 10.72 42.71
C MET A 23 27.58 11.93 43.64
N HIS A 24 27.51 13.14 43.10
CA HIS A 24 27.29 14.35 43.90
C HIS A 24 25.88 14.39 44.50
N ALA A 25 24.88 13.88 43.79
CA ALA A 25 23.50 13.83 44.28
C ALA A 25 23.30 12.78 45.39
N ASN A 26 24.05 11.68 45.36
CA ASN A 26 23.95 10.57 46.31
C ASN A 26 25.23 10.43 47.16
N ALA A 27 25.79 11.55 47.60
CA ALA A 27 27.07 11.59 48.31
C ALA A 27 27.07 10.86 49.67
N ASP A 28 25.89 10.63 50.25
CA ASP A 28 25.71 10.00 51.56
C ASP A 28 25.78 8.46 51.53
N ASP A 29 25.71 7.84 50.34
CA ASP A 29 25.78 6.39 50.16
C ASP A 29 27.19 5.98 49.70
N GLU A 30 27.99 5.52 50.67
CA GLU A 30 29.41 5.19 50.48
C GLU A 30 29.63 4.03 49.48
N ASP A 31 28.71 3.05 49.47
CA ASP A 31 28.73 1.92 48.52
C ASP A 31 28.39 2.38 47.10
N HIS A 32 27.40 3.28 46.97
CA HIS A 32 27.03 3.89 45.69
C HIS A 32 28.19 4.71 45.09
N VAL A 33 28.82 5.55 45.92
CA VAL A 33 29.95 6.39 45.53
C VAL A 33 31.16 5.55 45.10
N THR A 34 31.51 4.50 45.86
CA THR A 34 32.64 3.62 45.49
C THR A 34 32.37 2.84 44.19
N ALA A 35 31.14 2.34 44.00
CA ALA A 35 30.75 1.69 42.75
C ALA A 35 30.87 2.63 41.55
N HIS A 36 30.39 3.87 41.65
CA HIS A 36 30.48 4.85 40.56
C HIS A 36 31.91 5.35 40.32
N LEU A 37 32.74 5.46 41.36
CA LEU A 37 34.16 5.81 41.23
C LEU A 37 34.94 4.77 40.41
N THR A 38 34.67 3.48 40.62
CA THR A 38 35.31 2.41 39.83
C THR A 38 34.93 2.50 38.35
N GLN A 39 33.67 2.81 38.05
CA GLN A 39 33.19 3.02 36.69
C GLN A 39 33.80 4.26 36.04
N LEU A 40 33.91 5.36 36.80
CA LEU A 40 34.54 6.59 36.36
C LEU A 40 36.01 6.37 36.00
N ASN A 41 36.77 5.64 36.82
CA ASN A 41 38.17 5.30 36.54
C ASN A 41 38.32 4.45 35.27
N ALA A 42 37.39 3.51 35.04
CA ALA A 42 37.36 2.72 33.81
C ALA A 42 37.07 3.59 32.57
N ILE A 43 36.15 4.55 32.67
CA ILE A 43 35.85 5.50 31.60
C ILE A 43 37.05 6.41 31.34
N HIS A 44 37.69 6.94 32.39
CA HIS A 44 38.87 7.78 32.28
C HIS A 44 40.02 7.04 31.58
N SER A 45 40.23 5.77 31.93
CA SER A 45 41.23 4.91 31.27
C SER A 45 40.92 4.70 29.78
N ARG A 46 39.65 4.55 29.40
CA ARG A 46 39.24 4.48 27.98
C ARG A 46 39.45 5.81 27.25
N LEU A 47 39.10 6.93 27.88
CA LEU A 47 39.31 8.27 27.32
C LEU A 47 40.80 8.53 27.07
N GLN A 48 41.67 8.23 28.03
CA GLN A 48 43.13 8.37 27.87
C GLN A 48 43.68 7.51 26.73
N LYS A 49 43.18 6.28 26.56
CA LYS A 49 43.58 5.40 25.44
C LYS A 49 43.19 6.03 24.09
N LEU A 50 41.97 6.54 23.97
CA LEU A 50 41.49 7.22 22.76
C LEU A 50 42.27 8.52 22.48
N GLU A 51 42.56 9.30 23.53
CA GLU A 51 43.33 10.54 23.44
C GLU A 51 44.75 10.29 22.90
N LYS A 52 45.42 9.24 23.40
CA LYS A 52 46.74 8.82 22.92
C LYS A 52 46.70 8.28 21.48
N GLN A 53 45.70 7.46 21.15
CA GLN A 53 45.58 6.86 19.82
C GLN A 53 45.28 7.88 18.72
N HIS A 54 44.49 8.91 19.02
CA HIS A 54 44.04 9.90 18.05
C HIS A 54 44.69 11.27 18.22
N SER A 55 45.77 11.37 19.01
CA SER A 55 46.55 12.61 19.24
C SER A 55 45.70 13.80 19.71
N VAL A 56 44.75 13.54 20.61
CA VAL A 56 43.92 14.59 21.21
C VAL A 56 44.73 15.27 22.32
N SER A 57 45.19 16.50 22.09
CA SER A 57 46.04 17.23 23.03
C SER A 57 45.32 17.70 24.30
N THR A 58 44.02 17.98 24.20
CA THR A 58 43.21 18.46 25.33
C THR A 58 41.85 17.79 25.26
N ARG A 59 41.39 17.28 26.41
CA ARG A 59 40.08 16.63 26.52
C ARG A 59 38.98 17.64 26.20
N TRP A 60 38.00 17.22 25.39
CA TRP A 60 36.88 18.10 25.04
C TRP A 60 36.04 18.45 26.27
N ALA A 61 35.79 19.73 26.45
CA ALA A 61 34.82 20.24 27.42
C ALA A 61 33.40 20.11 26.88
N VAL A 62 32.42 20.11 27.79
CA VAL A 62 30.98 20.02 27.44
C VAL A 62 30.53 21.20 26.56
N ASN A 63 31.21 22.34 26.64
CA ASN A 63 30.92 23.54 25.86
C ASN A 63 31.69 23.61 24.53
N ASP A 64 32.58 22.65 24.26
CA ASP A 64 33.38 22.66 23.04
C ASP A 64 32.51 22.37 21.82
N ALA A 65 32.71 23.15 20.75
CA ALA A 65 31.95 22.98 19.51
C ALA A 65 32.10 21.57 18.91
N GLN A 66 33.28 20.94 19.06
CA GLN A 66 33.51 19.57 18.59
C GLN A 66 32.67 18.55 19.39
N TYR A 67 32.66 18.67 20.71
CA TYR A 67 31.84 17.80 21.57
C TYR A 67 30.35 17.98 21.26
N LEU A 68 29.87 19.23 21.19
CA LEU A 68 28.47 19.54 20.92
C LEU A 68 28.03 18.97 19.57
N ARG A 69 28.84 19.13 18.52
CA ARG A 69 28.56 18.56 17.19
C ARG A 69 28.38 17.03 17.26
N TRP A 70 29.31 16.33 17.89
CA TRP A 70 29.26 14.86 17.93
C TRP A 70 28.15 14.35 18.84
N ILE A 71 27.84 15.01 19.95
CA ILE A 71 26.69 14.66 20.79
C ILE A 71 25.38 14.89 20.03
N GLN A 72 25.23 16.01 19.32
CA GLN A 72 24.05 16.25 18.48
C GLN A 72 23.87 15.18 17.41
N GLU A 73 24.96 14.74 16.78
CA GLU A 73 24.92 13.67 15.78
C GLU A 73 24.51 12.32 16.41
N VAL A 74 25.10 11.97 17.55
CA VAL A 74 24.75 10.77 18.32
C VAL A 74 23.27 10.79 18.73
N ASP A 75 22.79 11.91 19.24
CA ASP A 75 21.40 12.07 19.67
C ASP A 75 20.44 12.04 18.50
N SER A 76 20.82 12.61 17.35
CA SER A 76 20.03 12.54 16.11
C SER A 76 19.91 11.10 15.61
N LYS A 77 21.02 10.34 15.60
CA LYS A 77 21.02 8.91 15.24
C LYS A 77 20.19 8.09 16.22
N LEU A 78 20.30 8.36 17.52
CA LEU A 78 19.51 7.67 18.55
C LEU A 78 18.03 7.99 18.43
N LYS A 79 17.67 9.25 18.15
CA LYS A 79 16.28 9.66 17.87
C LYS A 79 15.73 8.95 16.65
N ALA A 80 16.45 8.97 15.53
CA ALA A 80 16.02 8.32 14.29
C ALA A 80 15.81 6.81 14.46
N THR A 81 16.75 6.11 15.11
CA THR A 81 16.65 4.66 15.38
C THR A 81 15.51 4.33 16.34
N THR A 82 15.32 5.12 17.39
CA THR A 82 14.19 4.98 18.33
C THR A 82 12.85 5.21 17.63
N LEU A 83 12.74 6.27 16.81
CA LEU A 83 11.54 6.57 16.02
C LEU A 83 11.22 5.45 15.03
N ASN A 84 12.22 4.91 14.32
CA ASN A 84 12.05 3.75 13.44
C ASN A 84 11.49 2.55 14.20
N ARG A 85 12.03 2.27 15.38
CA ARG A 85 11.56 1.16 16.22
C ARG A 85 10.15 1.38 16.73
N MET A 86 9.81 2.61 17.10
CA MET A 86 8.45 3.00 17.50
C MET A 86 7.46 2.88 16.35
N LEU A 87 7.84 3.25 15.12
CA LEU A 87 7.00 3.10 13.93
C LEU A 87 6.62 1.64 13.69
N VAL A 88 7.57 0.72 13.83
CA VAL A 88 7.31 -0.73 13.73
C VAL A 88 6.26 -1.16 14.75
N PHE A 89 6.41 -0.76 16.02
CA PHE A 89 5.42 -1.08 17.06
C PHE A 89 4.06 -0.40 16.83
N ALA A 90 4.03 0.82 16.30
CA ALA A 90 2.79 1.52 15.97
C ALA A 90 2.01 0.80 14.86
N ARG A 91 2.72 0.35 13.79
CA ARG A 91 2.13 -0.45 12.70
C ARG A 91 1.66 -1.82 13.20
N GLU A 92 2.47 -2.51 14.00
CA GLU A 92 2.09 -3.79 14.62
C GLU A 92 0.81 -3.62 15.47
N ARG A 93 0.74 -2.57 16.28
CA ARG A 93 -0.46 -2.26 17.08
C ARG A 93 -1.67 -1.99 16.19
N GLN A 94 -1.53 -1.24 15.10
CA GLN A 94 -2.63 -0.97 14.17
C GLN A 94 -3.15 -2.28 13.53
N PHE A 95 -2.24 -3.16 13.11
CA PHE A 95 -2.60 -4.46 12.57
C PHE A 95 -3.31 -5.36 13.61
N LEU A 96 -2.80 -5.40 14.85
CA LEU A 96 -3.46 -6.16 15.93
C LEU A 96 -4.85 -5.62 16.25
N LEU A 97 -5.08 -4.30 16.13
CA LEU A 97 -6.41 -3.71 16.29
C LEU A 97 -7.37 -4.18 15.18
N SER A 98 -6.94 -4.18 13.92
CA SER A 98 -7.78 -4.70 12.82
C SER A 98 -8.06 -6.19 12.96
N LEU A 99 -7.11 -6.98 13.46
CA LEU A 99 -7.35 -8.40 13.76
C LEU A 99 -8.36 -8.56 14.90
N LYS A 100 -8.27 -7.75 15.96
CA LYS A 100 -9.20 -7.82 17.09
C LYS A 100 -10.66 -7.62 16.63
N GLU A 101 -10.89 -6.70 15.70
CA GLU A 101 -12.21 -6.46 15.11
C GLU A 101 -12.71 -7.70 14.34
N LYS A 102 -11.85 -8.34 13.55
CA LYS A 102 -12.18 -9.55 12.78
C LYS A 102 -12.49 -10.77 13.65
N TYR A 103 -11.82 -10.91 14.79
CA TYR A 103 -11.94 -12.07 15.69
C TYR A 103 -12.75 -11.80 16.96
N ALA A 104 -13.62 -10.79 16.96
CA ALA A 104 -14.37 -10.36 18.15
C ALA A 104 -15.16 -11.48 18.83
N ASN A 105 -15.64 -12.47 18.06
CA ASN A 105 -16.45 -13.60 18.55
C ASN A 105 -15.61 -14.79 19.07
N GLY A 106 -14.31 -14.84 18.76
CA GLY A 106 -13.40 -15.90 19.21
C GLY A 106 -12.76 -15.53 20.54
N GLN A 107 -13.41 -15.83 21.67
CA GLN A 107 -13.01 -15.34 23.01
C GLN A 107 -11.52 -15.59 23.35
N SER A 108 -10.99 -16.78 23.06
CA SER A 108 -9.59 -17.13 23.33
C SER A 108 -8.61 -16.35 22.44
N ILE A 109 -8.92 -16.23 21.15
CA ILE A 109 -8.13 -15.48 20.16
C ILE A 109 -8.17 -13.98 20.46
N ALA A 110 -9.36 -13.43 20.70
CA ALA A 110 -9.56 -12.03 21.07
C ALA A 110 -8.80 -11.66 22.35
N THR A 111 -8.78 -12.55 23.35
CA THR A 111 -8.01 -12.35 24.60
C THR A 111 -6.50 -12.36 24.33
N ARG A 112 -6.02 -13.29 23.49
CA ARG A 112 -4.60 -13.35 23.08
C ARG A 112 -4.18 -12.07 22.36
N ILE A 113 -4.96 -11.61 21.38
CA ILE A 113 -4.72 -10.37 20.64
C ILE A 113 -4.72 -9.17 21.59
N ALA A 114 -5.67 -9.09 22.54
CA ALA A 114 -5.71 -8.01 23.53
C ALA A 114 -4.44 -7.95 24.38
N ASN A 115 -3.89 -9.10 24.77
CA ASN A 115 -2.62 -9.17 25.51
C ASN A 115 -1.43 -8.73 24.64
N GLN A 116 -1.38 -9.11 23.36
CA GLN A 116 -0.36 -8.63 22.43
C GLN A 116 -0.43 -7.11 22.25
N ILE A 117 -1.64 -6.54 22.09
CA ILE A 117 -1.83 -5.07 22.01
C ILE A 117 -1.28 -4.38 23.25
N LYS A 118 -1.54 -4.91 24.46
CA LYS A 118 -1.00 -4.36 25.72
C LYS A 118 0.53 -4.39 25.72
N GLN A 119 1.14 -5.51 25.34
CA GLN A 119 2.60 -5.66 25.31
C GLN A 119 3.27 -4.69 24.33
N VAL A 120 2.73 -4.57 23.10
CA VAL A 120 3.26 -3.64 22.09
C VAL A 120 3.09 -2.19 22.56
N THR A 121 1.94 -1.86 23.16
CA THR A 121 1.69 -0.52 23.73
C THR A 121 2.70 -0.19 24.84
N MET A 122 3.00 -1.14 25.73
CA MET A 122 4.03 -0.95 26.76
C MET A 122 5.43 -0.73 26.17
N LYS A 123 5.82 -1.51 25.15
CA LYS A 123 7.10 -1.34 24.44
C LYS A 123 7.18 0.05 23.82
N LEU A 124 6.09 0.52 23.20
CA LEU A 124 6.02 1.85 22.58
C LEU A 124 6.13 2.96 23.63
N LYS A 125 5.40 2.88 24.75
CA LYS A 125 5.52 3.83 25.87
C LYS A 125 6.93 3.88 26.45
N LYS A 126 7.61 2.73 26.58
CA LYS A 126 9.00 2.66 27.06
C LYS A 126 9.96 3.41 26.13
N ASN A 127 9.84 3.20 24.82
CA ASN A 127 10.67 3.90 23.83
C ASN A 127 10.33 5.40 23.76
N LEU A 128 9.06 5.77 23.89
CA LEU A 128 8.63 7.18 23.94
C LEU A 128 9.27 7.92 25.13
N LYS A 129 9.29 7.30 26.31
CA LYS A 129 9.96 7.88 27.49
C LYS A 129 11.45 8.11 27.21
N ALA A 130 12.13 7.09 26.64
CA ALA A 130 13.55 7.19 26.30
C ALA A 130 13.82 8.25 25.20
N LEU A 131 12.89 8.46 24.28
CA LEU A 131 13.01 9.48 23.24
C LEU A 131 12.87 10.89 23.82
N ASN A 132 11.87 11.10 24.68
CA ASN A 132 11.62 12.38 25.33
C ASN A 132 12.76 12.80 26.29
N THR A 133 13.56 11.85 26.81
CA THR A 133 14.75 12.16 27.62
C THR A 133 15.94 12.71 26.82
N ILE A 134 15.99 12.52 25.49
CA ILE A 134 17.09 13.03 24.63
C ILE A 134 16.90 14.54 24.35
N GLY A 135 15.82 15.15 24.84
CA GLY A 135 15.52 16.58 24.70
C GLY A 135 15.01 16.96 23.31
N GLY A 136 14.46 18.19 23.18
CA GLY A 136 13.82 18.70 21.97
C GLY A 136 12.29 18.73 22.09
N VAL A 137 11.59 18.55 20.97
CA VAL A 137 10.12 18.53 20.93
C VAL A 137 9.61 17.30 21.67
N THR A 138 8.80 17.51 22.72
CA THR A 138 8.16 16.43 23.47
C THR A 138 7.07 15.81 22.61
N ILE A 139 7.20 14.51 22.32
CA ILE A 139 6.21 13.76 21.56
C ILE A 139 5.14 13.24 22.52
N THR A 140 3.87 13.40 22.15
CA THR A 140 2.75 12.91 22.95
C THR A 140 2.50 11.43 22.71
N GLU A 141 1.88 10.75 23.68
CA GLU A 141 1.50 9.35 23.52
C GLU A 141 0.54 9.14 22.34
N LYS A 142 -0.40 10.07 22.13
CA LYS A 142 -1.37 10.00 21.03
C LYS A 142 -0.68 10.01 19.67
N GLU A 143 0.31 10.86 19.48
CA GLU A 143 1.11 10.92 18.25
C GLU A 143 1.95 9.67 18.07
N ALA A 144 2.55 9.16 19.15
CA ALA A 144 3.38 7.96 19.12
C ALA A 144 2.59 6.70 18.74
N LEU A 145 1.34 6.57 19.20
CA LEU A 145 0.48 5.42 18.89
C LEU A 145 -0.06 5.43 17.45
N ASN A 146 0.04 6.55 16.73
CA ASN A 146 -0.48 6.70 15.39
C ASN A 146 0.63 6.53 14.34
N PRO A 147 0.66 5.43 13.55
CA PRO A 147 1.72 5.18 12.58
C PRO A 147 1.74 6.13 11.37
N VAL A 148 0.65 6.87 11.11
CA VAL A 148 0.61 7.94 10.09
C VAL A 148 0.91 9.33 10.67
N SER A 149 1.32 9.41 11.94
CA SER A 149 1.71 10.67 12.56
C SER A 149 2.95 11.28 11.87
N PRO A 150 2.99 12.62 11.67
CA PRO A 150 4.13 13.31 11.06
C PRO A 150 5.46 13.11 11.80
N ILE A 151 5.43 12.72 13.07
CA ILE A 151 6.65 12.40 13.85
C ILE A 151 7.49 11.29 13.21
N TYR A 152 6.85 10.43 12.41
CA TYR A 152 7.50 9.34 11.69
C TYR A 152 7.92 9.73 10.26
N LEU A 153 7.55 10.91 9.77
CA LEU A 153 7.90 11.38 8.42
C LEU A 153 9.42 11.56 8.27
N VAL A 154 10.09 12.07 9.31
CA VAL A 154 11.56 12.23 9.34
C VAL A 154 12.28 10.87 9.26
N SER A 155 11.68 9.82 9.82
CA SER A 155 12.17 8.45 9.73
C SER A 155 12.02 7.86 8.32
N VAL A 156 10.94 8.22 7.62
CA VAL A 156 10.66 7.77 6.25
C VAL A 156 11.52 8.51 5.21
N LEU A 157 11.81 9.79 5.43
CA LEU A 157 12.60 10.62 4.50
C LEU A 157 14.12 10.44 4.63
N ASN A 158 14.61 10.04 5.81
CA ASN A 158 16.05 9.79 6.05
C ASN A 158 16.49 8.35 5.75
N GLN A 159 15.57 7.47 5.37
CA GLN A 159 15.93 6.21 4.74
C GLN A 159 16.00 6.47 3.25
N ASP A 160 17.09 6.07 2.60
CA ASP A 160 17.08 5.81 1.15
C ASP A 160 15.95 4.80 0.92
N CYS A 161 14.75 5.31 0.64
CA CYS A 161 13.52 4.54 0.66
C CYS A 161 13.45 3.73 -0.63
N VAL A 162 14.35 2.75 -0.75
CA VAL A 162 14.25 1.70 -1.75
C VAL A 162 13.12 0.81 -1.28
N LEU A 163 11.91 1.10 -1.77
CA LEU A 163 10.76 0.21 -1.60
C LEU A 163 11.21 -1.22 -1.97
N PRO A 164 10.88 -2.24 -1.16
CA PRO A 164 11.15 -3.63 -1.51
C PRO A 164 10.66 -3.93 -2.93
N SER A 165 11.47 -4.65 -3.70
CA SER A 165 11.18 -4.94 -5.11
C SER A 165 9.82 -5.60 -5.33
N CYS A 166 9.34 -6.41 -4.37
CA CYS A 166 8.00 -6.99 -4.39
C CYS A 166 6.89 -5.94 -4.36
N ILE A 167 7.03 -4.88 -3.55
CA ILE A 167 6.04 -3.80 -3.46
C ILE A 167 6.10 -2.92 -4.71
N GLN A 168 7.31 -2.65 -5.22
CA GLN A 168 7.47 -1.94 -6.50
C GLN A 168 6.82 -2.72 -7.64
N ARG A 169 7.04 -4.03 -7.70
CA ARG A 169 6.45 -4.91 -8.72
C ARG A 169 4.92 -4.91 -8.62
N GLN A 170 4.36 -5.09 -7.42
CA GLN A 170 2.92 -5.03 -7.20
C GLN A 170 2.33 -3.66 -7.60
N GLY A 171 3.01 -2.56 -7.27
CA GLY A 171 2.61 -1.22 -7.68
C GLY A 171 2.58 -1.08 -9.21
N SER A 172 3.63 -1.55 -9.90
CA SER A 172 3.71 -1.55 -11.36
C SER A 172 2.65 -2.44 -12.02
N GLU A 173 2.39 -3.62 -11.46
CA GLU A 173 1.34 -4.54 -11.93
C GLU A 173 -0.05 -3.89 -11.84
N LEU A 174 -0.36 -3.27 -10.70
CA LEU A 174 -1.63 -2.57 -10.49
C LEU A 174 -1.77 -1.38 -11.44
N TRP A 175 -0.71 -0.59 -11.61
CA TRP A 175 -0.69 0.53 -12.54
C TRP A 175 -0.96 0.07 -13.98
N ASN A 176 -0.24 -0.95 -14.45
CA ASN A 176 -0.41 -1.50 -15.79
C ASN A 176 -1.81 -2.08 -16.00
N ARG A 177 -2.40 -2.70 -14.97
CA ARG A 177 -3.78 -3.18 -15.03
C ARG A 177 -4.78 -2.05 -15.17
N CYS A 178 -4.59 -0.94 -14.45
CA CYS A 178 -5.41 0.25 -14.62
C CYS A 178 -5.28 0.84 -16.03
N CYS A 179 -4.07 0.95 -16.58
CA CYS A 179 -3.87 1.41 -17.95
C CYS A 179 -4.58 0.51 -18.97
N ARG A 180 -4.40 -0.82 -18.87
CA ARG A 180 -5.07 -1.79 -19.75
C ARG A 180 -6.58 -1.71 -19.69
N MET A 181 -7.17 -1.58 -18.50
CA MET A 181 -8.63 -1.41 -18.37
C MET A 181 -9.11 -0.15 -19.09
N HIS A 182 -8.37 0.95 -19.05
CA HIS A 182 -8.75 2.17 -19.77
C HIS A 182 -8.67 1.97 -21.28
N GLU A 183 -7.63 1.30 -21.77
CA GLU A 183 -7.47 0.94 -23.18
C GLU A 183 -8.60 0.02 -23.66
N GLU A 184 -8.92 -1.04 -22.91
CA GLU A 184 -10.00 -1.98 -23.23
C GLU A 184 -11.36 -1.28 -23.26
N ILE A 185 -11.69 -0.44 -22.28
CA ILE A 185 -12.92 0.36 -22.28
C ILE A 185 -12.98 1.27 -23.52
N HIS A 186 -11.86 1.86 -23.92
CA HIS A 186 -11.79 2.70 -25.10
C HIS A 186 -12.07 1.90 -26.38
N ILE A 187 -11.39 0.75 -26.56
CA ILE A 187 -11.56 -0.14 -27.72
C ILE A 187 -12.99 -0.66 -27.81
N ILE A 188 -13.58 -1.10 -26.70
CA ILE A 188 -14.95 -1.62 -26.68
C ILE A 188 -15.94 -0.52 -27.09
N LYS A 189 -15.77 0.70 -26.60
CA LYS A 189 -16.62 1.84 -26.99
C LYS A 189 -16.47 2.21 -28.47
N GLU A 190 -15.24 2.16 -28.98
CA GLU A 190 -14.98 2.36 -30.41
C GLU A 190 -15.68 1.29 -31.24
N GLU A 191 -15.58 0.02 -30.84
CA GLU A 191 -16.20 -1.09 -31.56
C GLU A 191 -17.75 -1.02 -31.50
N MET A 192 -18.33 -0.70 -30.35
CA MET A 192 -19.78 -0.46 -30.22
C MET A 192 -20.27 0.64 -31.18
N THR A 193 -19.46 1.69 -31.35
CA THR A 193 -19.73 2.78 -32.29
C THR A 193 -19.61 2.30 -33.73
N ASN A 194 -18.57 1.53 -34.06
CA ASN A 194 -18.33 0.99 -35.39
C ASN A 194 -19.44 0.02 -35.83
N VAL A 195 -19.88 -0.87 -34.95
CA VAL A 195 -21.00 -1.78 -35.21
C VAL A 195 -22.28 -1.01 -35.49
N SER A 196 -22.55 0.05 -34.73
CA SER A 196 -23.69 0.93 -34.99
C SER A 196 -23.58 1.60 -36.36
N LEU A 197 -22.40 2.14 -36.71
CA LEU A 197 -22.17 2.75 -38.02
C LEU A 197 -22.29 1.75 -39.17
N HIS A 198 -21.88 0.50 -38.96
CA HIS A 198 -22.01 -0.58 -39.94
C HIS A 198 -23.47 -0.83 -40.30
N TYR A 199 -24.33 -1.08 -39.30
CA TYR A 199 -25.75 -1.32 -39.54
C TYR A 199 -26.47 -0.11 -40.15
N LEU A 200 -26.07 1.12 -39.76
CA LEU A 200 -26.61 2.33 -40.39
C LEU A 200 -26.23 2.40 -41.88
N LYS A 201 -25.00 2.04 -42.24
CA LYS A 201 -24.54 2.00 -43.64
C LYS A 201 -25.27 0.90 -44.42
N GLU A 202 -25.43 -0.27 -43.82
CA GLU A 202 -26.15 -1.40 -44.42
C GLU A 202 -27.62 -1.02 -44.68
N HIS A 203 -28.29 -0.42 -43.68
CA HIS A 203 -29.66 0.09 -43.83
C HIS A 203 -29.80 1.10 -44.96
N ASN A 204 -28.91 2.09 -45.02
CA ASN A 204 -28.94 3.09 -46.09
C ASN A 204 -28.76 2.44 -47.48
N THR A 205 -27.91 1.42 -47.58
CA THR A 205 -27.70 0.66 -48.83
C THR A 205 -28.95 -0.13 -49.20
N ALA A 206 -29.56 -0.83 -48.25
CA ALA A 206 -30.81 -1.57 -48.44
C ALA A 206 -31.98 -0.65 -48.81
N LYS A 207 -32.08 0.54 -48.19
CA LYS A 207 -33.08 1.58 -48.48
C LYS A 207 -32.95 2.08 -49.92
N MET A 208 -31.72 2.35 -50.39
CA MET A 208 -31.48 2.74 -51.79
C MET A 208 -31.88 1.63 -52.76
N ALA A 209 -31.52 0.37 -52.47
CA ALA A 209 -31.88 -0.77 -53.30
C ALA A 209 -33.41 -1.00 -53.34
N PHE A 210 -34.08 -0.88 -52.19
CA PHE A 210 -35.54 -0.99 -52.08
C PHE A 210 -36.24 0.04 -52.96
N ASN A 211 -35.86 1.32 -52.85
CA ASN A 211 -36.44 2.40 -53.65
C ASN A 211 -36.31 2.12 -55.17
N HIS A 212 -35.12 1.71 -55.62
CA HIS A 212 -34.89 1.35 -57.02
C HIS A 212 -35.77 0.16 -57.48
N LEU A 213 -35.91 -0.88 -56.65
CA LEU A 213 -36.76 -2.05 -56.96
C LEU A 213 -38.24 -1.68 -57.02
N THR A 214 -38.69 -0.74 -56.18
CA THR A 214 -40.07 -0.22 -56.24
C THR A 214 -40.33 0.62 -57.47
N GLU A 215 -39.36 1.44 -57.90
CA GLU A 215 -39.46 2.25 -59.12
C GLU A 215 -39.46 1.39 -60.41
N THR A 216 -38.75 0.26 -60.39
CA THR A 216 -38.65 -0.67 -61.53
C THR A 216 -39.77 -1.72 -61.60
N GLY A 217 -40.70 -1.72 -60.63
CA GLY A 217 -41.88 -2.61 -60.62
C GLY A 217 -41.59 -4.07 -60.27
N GLN A 218 -40.43 -4.37 -59.68
CA GLN A 218 -40.03 -5.73 -59.29
C GLN A 218 -40.60 -6.12 -57.92
N SER A 219 -41.92 -6.33 -57.86
CA SER A 219 -42.68 -6.47 -56.61
C SER A 219 -42.19 -7.59 -55.67
N SER A 220 -41.70 -8.73 -56.19
CA SER A 220 -41.23 -9.83 -55.33
C SER A 220 -39.87 -9.53 -54.70
N SER A 221 -38.96 -8.92 -55.46
CA SER A 221 -37.63 -8.54 -54.98
C SER A 221 -37.69 -7.36 -54.01
N SER A 222 -38.64 -6.43 -54.20
CA SER A 222 -38.86 -5.33 -53.24
C SER A 222 -39.36 -5.83 -51.89
N VAL A 223 -40.19 -6.89 -51.86
CA VAL A 223 -40.67 -7.49 -50.59
C VAL A 223 -39.50 -8.10 -49.80
N LEU A 224 -38.64 -8.88 -50.46
CA LEU A 224 -37.45 -9.46 -49.80
C LEU A 224 -36.49 -8.39 -49.28
N MET A 225 -36.30 -7.31 -50.06
CA MET A 225 -35.46 -6.19 -49.64
C MET A 225 -36.05 -5.43 -48.45
N PHE A 226 -37.38 -5.28 -48.40
CA PHE A 226 -38.09 -4.69 -47.26
C PHE A 226 -37.91 -5.53 -46.00
N GLU A 227 -38.04 -6.86 -46.10
CA GLU A 227 -37.83 -7.78 -44.98
C GLU A 227 -36.39 -7.71 -44.44
N HIS A 228 -35.40 -7.68 -45.34
CA HIS A 228 -33.99 -7.50 -44.97
C HIS A 228 -33.74 -6.15 -44.27
N MET A 229 -34.27 -5.06 -44.84
CA MET A 229 -34.20 -3.73 -44.24
C MET A 229 -34.83 -3.73 -42.84
N TYR A 230 -36.01 -4.31 -42.67
CA TYR A 230 -36.72 -4.40 -41.38
C TYR A 230 -35.92 -5.20 -40.33
N SER A 231 -35.26 -6.29 -40.74
CA SER A 231 -34.35 -7.06 -39.88
C SER A 231 -33.19 -6.21 -39.36
N ILE A 232 -32.59 -5.37 -40.22
CA ILE A 232 -31.55 -4.41 -39.83
C ILE A 232 -32.10 -3.38 -38.84
N GLU A 233 -33.28 -2.80 -39.10
CA GLU A 233 -33.90 -1.82 -38.19
C GLU A 233 -34.11 -2.40 -36.78
N ARG A 234 -34.56 -3.66 -36.71
CA ARG A 234 -34.76 -4.36 -35.43
C ARG A 234 -33.45 -4.53 -34.67
N ARG A 235 -32.39 -5.00 -35.33
CA ARG A 235 -31.05 -5.14 -34.71
C ARG A 235 -30.49 -3.80 -34.28
N TYR A 236 -30.66 -2.76 -35.10
CA TYR A 236 -30.20 -1.41 -34.80
C TYR A 236 -30.85 -0.83 -33.54
N ARG A 237 -32.16 -1.05 -33.35
CA ARG A 237 -32.87 -0.60 -32.12
C ARG A 237 -32.35 -1.30 -30.87
N TYR A 238 -32.16 -2.61 -30.95
CA TYR A 238 -31.59 -3.39 -29.85
C TYR A 238 -30.19 -2.88 -29.46
N LEU A 239 -29.33 -2.65 -30.45
CA LEU A 239 -28.01 -2.07 -30.22
C LEU A 239 -28.09 -0.64 -29.68
N SER A 240 -29.03 0.17 -30.14
CA SER A 240 -29.24 1.54 -29.65
C SER A 240 -29.64 1.56 -28.17
N GLU A 241 -30.43 0.59 -27.73
CA GLU A 241 -30.83 0.43 -26.33
C GLU A 241 -29.66 -0.02 -25.45
N ILE A 242 -28.91 -1.05 -25.90
CA ILE A 242 -27.80 -1.61 -25.13
C ILE A 242 -26.56 -0.73 -25.16
N PHE A 243 -26.27 -0.03 -26.25
CA PHE A 243 -25.08 0.83 -26.37
C PHE A 243 -25.37 2.27 -25.97
N GLY A 244 -26.64 2.70 -25.97
CA GLY A 244 -27.01 4.10 -25.74
C GLY A 244 -26.62 4.68 -24.38
N TRP A 245 -26.41 3.82 -23.37
CA TRP A 245 -25.92 4.27 -22.05
C TRP A 245 -24.40 4.53 -22.02
N CYS A 246 -23.63 3.93 -22.93
CA CYS A 246 -22.17 3.96 -22.90
C CYS A 246 -21.52 4.71 -24.07
N VAL A 247 -22.20 4.79 -25.22
CA VAL A 247 -21.73 5.48 -26.44
C VAL A 247 -22.86 6.24 -27.13
N LYS A 248 -22.48 7.28 -27.89
CA LYS A 248 -23.44 8.07 -28.67
C LYS A 248 -23.78 7.32 -29.97
N VAL A 249 -24.90 6.61 -29.96
CA VAL A 249 -25.42 5.93 -31.15
C VAL A 249 -26.06 6.96 -32.09
N PRO A 250 -25.70 6.99 -33.39
CA PRO A 250 -26.36 7.87 -34.36
C PRO A 250 -27.87 7.60 -34.47
N PRO A 251 -28.70 8.60 -34.79
CA PRO A 251 -30.09 8.34 -35.09
C PRO A 251 -30.24 7.69 -36.48
N MET A 252 -31.16 6.74 -36.61
CA MET A 252 -31.53 6.11 -37.87
C MET A 252 -32.96 6.47 -38.26
N GLU A 253 -33.18 6.77 -39.55
CA GLU A 253 -34.51 7.03 -40.09
C GLU A 253 -35.23 5.70 -40.38
N TYR A 254 -36.09 5.27 -39.46
CA TYR A 254 -36.85 4.05 -39.59
C TYR A 254 -37.96 4.15 -40.65
N TYR A 255 -38.05 3.15 -41.50
CA TYR A 255 -39.12 3.00 -42.49
C TYR A 255 -40.42 2.47 -41.85
N CYS A 256 -40.29 1.69 -40.76
CA CYS A 256 -41.43 1.14 -40.03
C CYS A 256 -41.40 1.59 -38.57
N SER A 257 -42.34 2.44 -38.14
CA SER A 257 -42.37 2.99 -36.77
C SER A 257 -42.83 2.01 -35.68
N ILE A 258 -43.16 0.76 -36.04
CA ILE A 258 -43.70 -0.22 -35.09
C ILE A 258 -42.55 -0.75 -34.22
N ALA A 259 -42.65 -0.56 -32.90
CA ALA A 259 -41.70 -1.07 -31.91
C ALA A 259 -41.58 -2.62 -31.97
N PRO A 260 -40.42 -3.21 -31.65
CA PRO A 260 -40.27 -4.66 -31.67
C PRO A 260 -41.18 -5.30 -30.61
N SER A 261 -42.02 -6.26 -30.99
CA SER A 261 -42.66 -7.17 -30.03
C SER A 261 -41.61 -8.13 -29.46
N GLU A 262 -41.59 -8.31 -28.14
CA GLU A 262 -40.57 -9.04 -27.35
C GLU A 262 -40.37 -10.53 -27.69
N ASN A 263 -41.12 -11.13 -28.62
CA ASN A 263 -41.01 -12.56 -28.89
C ASN A 263 -40.45 -12.80 -30.30
N LEU A 264 -39.16 -13.16 -30.38
CA LEU A 264 -38.54 -14.03 -31.41
C LEU A 264 -37.01 -13.92 -31.32
N LEU A 265 -36.44 -14.38 -30.21
CA LEU A 265 -35.05 -14.81 -30.15
C LEU A 265 -35.05 -16.33 -29.89
N ASP A 266 -35.78 -17.06 -30.74
CA ASP A 266 -35.74 -18.51 -30.79
C ASP A 266 -35.29 -18.86 -32.21
N GLY A 267 -33.98 -19.05 -32.36
CA GLY A 267 -33.36 -19.23 -33.67
C GLY A 267 -31.87 -18.91 -33.69
N ALA A 268 -31.09 -19.86 -33.17
CA ALA A 268 -29.68 -20.09 -33.47
C ALA A 268 -28.66 -19.04 -32.99
N VAL A 269 -28.22 -19.21 -31.74
CA VAL A 269 -26.77 -19.28 -31.47
C VAL A 269 -26.58 -20.62 -30.73
N GLU A 270 -26.14 -21.65 -31.45
CA GLU A 270 -25.59 -22.84 -30.82
C GLU A 270 -24.30 -22.39 -30.14
N ASP A 271 -24.38 -22.30 -28.81
CA ASP A 271 -23.27 -21.97 -27.93
C ASP A 271 -22.44 -23.25 -27.74
N ASP A 272 -21.59 -23.57 -28.72
CA ASP A 272 -20.49 -24.52 -28.57
C ASP A 272 -19.38 -23.85 -27.72
N CYS A 273 -19.70 -23.63 -26.45
CA CYS A 273 -18.69 -23.42 -25.42
C CYS A 273 -18.50 -24.75 -24.71
N ASP A 274 -17.50 -25.51 -25.15
CA ASP A 274 -16.92 -26.61 -24.38
C ASP A 274 -16.46 -26.07 -23.02
N ASP A 275 -17.31 -26.24 -22.01
CA ASP A 275 -16.98 -26.12 -20.60
C ASP A 275 -16.02 -27.27 -20.22
N GLU A 276 -14.73 -27.11 -20.48
CA GLU A 276 -13.71 -27.91 -19.80
C GLU A 276 -13.69 -27.51 -18.32
N LEU A 277 -14.51 -28.24 -17.56
CA LEU A 277 -14.48 -28.35 -16.11
C LEU A 277 -13.02 -28.43 -15.61
N TYR A 278 -12.61 -27.41 -14.87
CA TYR A 278 -11.48 -27.51 -13.96
C TYR A 278 -11.75 -28.66 -12.99
N ASN A 279 -11.06 -29.78 -13.18
CA ASN A 279 -10.88 -30.77 -12.13
C ASN A 279 -10.10 -30.10 -11.00
N GLU A 280 -10.82 -29.66 -9.98
CA GLU A 280 -10.31 -29.53 -8.62
C GLU A 280 -9.93 -30.94 -8.15
N GLU A 281 -8.68 -31.34 -8.36
CA GLU A 281 -8.13 -32.48 -7.61
C GLU A 281 -7.98 -32.04 -6.15
N GLU A 282 -8.91 -32.55 -5.35
CA GLU A 282 -8.97 -32.48 -3.90
C GLU A 282 -7.63 -32.87 -3.26
N GLU A 283 -7.22 -32.04 -2.29
CA GLU A 283 -6.22 -32.39 -1.29
C GLU A 283 -6.68 -33.64 -0.52
N SER A 284 -5.94 -34.74 -0.70
CA SER A 284 -5.97 -35.88 0.21
C SER A 284 -4.84 -35.70 1.23
N ASP A 285 -5.21 -35.13 2.38
CA ASP A 285 -4.50 -35.32 3.64
C ASP A 285 -4.66 -36.79 4.08
N GLU A 286 -3.61 -37.61 3.92
CA GLU A 286 -3.44 -38.81 4.73
C GLU A 286 -2.37 -38.54 5.79
N SER A 287 -2.84 -38.17 6.98
CA SER A 287 -2.13 -38.36 8.23
C SER A 287 -2.16 -39.82 8.66
N ASP A 288 -1.05 -40.24 9.25
CA ASP A 288 -0.87 -41.37 10.16
C ASP A 288 -0.63 -42.76 9.55
N ASN A 289 0.64 -43.16 9.55
CA ASN A 289 0.98 -44.49 10.02
C ASN A 289 2.19 -44.44 10.95
N GLU A 290 1.96 -44.76 12.23
CA GLU A 290 2.96 -45.19 13.18
C GLU A 290 3.77 -46.36 12.60
N MET A 291 5.08 -46.43 12.87
CA MET A 291 5.73 -47.50 13.66
C MET A 291 7.25 -47.53 13.39
N TYR A 292 8.01 -47.61 14.49
CA TYR A 292 9.46 -47.78 14.69
C TYR A 292 10.32 -46.53 14.87
#